data_AF-A0A238FC47-F1
#
_entry.id   AF-A0A238FC47-F1
#
_cell.length_a   1.000
_cell.length_b   1.000
_cell.length_c   1.000
_cell.angle_alpha   90.00
_cell.angle_beta   90.00
_cell.angle_gamma   90.00
#
_symmetry.space_group_name_H-M   'P 1'
#
loop_
_entity.id
_entity.type
_entity.pdbx_description
1 polymer ?
#
loop_
_entity_poly.entity_id
_entity_poly.type
_entity_poly.pdbx_seq_one_letter_code
_entity_poly.pdbx_strand_id
1 'polypeptide(L)'
;MIRLSAPLLAPVKPRTTRLRSCNSSPLLPLDYPLDSAQFVNHAKSLSLYRSFIRATRNLGNLEARWDTLKWIRTDFERYKGLVDSEKAKSLLSLGARQLKQLNSTGSLIGTDGSKFRGTKRA
;
A
#
# COMPACT_ATOMS: atom_id res chain seq x y z
N MET A 1 24.69 24.35 -44.17
CA MET A 1 25.41 24.15 -42.90
C MET A 1 24.39 23.90 -41.80
N ILE A 2 24.41 22.70 -41.21
CA ILE A 2 23.41 22.20 -40.27
C ILE A 2 23.84 22.60 -38.84
N ARG A 3 22.96 23.24 -38.06
CA ARG A 3 23.15 23.38 -36.60
C ARG A 3 22.16 22.45 -35.90
N LEU A 4 22.66 21.30 -35.45
CA LEU A 4 21.95 20.41 -34.53
C LEU A 4 21.99 21.04 -33.14
N SER A 5 20.84 21.46 -32.63
CA SER A 5 20.65 21.86 -31.23
C SER A 5 20.55 20.60 -30.36
N ALA A 6 21.50 20.43 -29.44
CA ALA A 6 21.48 19.34 -28.47
C ALA A 6 20.35 19.55 -27.43
N PRO A 7 19.57 18.51 -27.08
CA PRO A 7 18.63 18.61 -25.97
C PRO A 7 19.39 18.57 -24.63
N LEU A 8 19.19 19.60 -23.81
CA LEU A 8 19.66 19.70 -22.43
C LEU A 8 19.14 18.51 -21.61
N LEU A 9 20.04 17.57 -21.32
CA LEU A 9 19.79 16.45 -20.40
C LEU A 9 19.79 17.00 -18.97
N ALA A 10 18.61 17.17 -18.37
CA ALA A 10 18.51 17.57 -16.97
C ALA A 10 19.09 16.46 -16.06
N PRO A 11 19.90 16.80 -15.05
CA PRO A 11 20.45 15.81 -14.14
C PRO A 11 19.34 15.19 -13.30
N VAL A 12 19.13 13.88 -13.45
CA VAL A 12 18.23 13.11 -12.59
C VAL A 12 18.83 13.09 -11.19
N LYS A 13 18.26 13.86 -10.26
CA LYS A 13 18.67 13.87 -8.85
C LYS A 13 18.51 12.44 -8.30
N PRO A 14 19.57 11.81 -7.77
CA PRO A 14 19.44 10.47 -7.22
C PRO A 14 18.39 10.50 -6.12
N ARG A 15 17.37 9.64 -6.27
CA ARG A 15 16.35 9.43 -5.25
C ARG A 15 17.04 8.77 -4.07
N THR A 16 17.58 9.56 -3.17
CA THR A 16 18.16 9.09 -1.92
C THR A 16 17.05 8.41 -1.14
N THR A 17 16.96 7.09 -1.24
CA THR A 17 16.22 6.28 -0.28
C THR A 17 16.99 6.39 1.01
N ARG A 18 16.74 7.45 1.79
CA ARG A 18 17.09 7.44 3.21
C ARG A 18 16.26 6.31 3.81
N LEU A 19 16.86 5.13 3.88
CA LEU A 19 16.42 4.11 4.81
C LEU A 19 16.41 4.81 6.16
N ARG A 20 15.20 5.13 6.62
CA ARG A 20 14.98 5.76 7.90
C ARG A 20 15.53 4.76 8.90
N SER A 21 16.68 5.06 9.50
CA SER A 21 17.24 4.25 10.59
C SER A 21 16.19 4.23 11.68
N CYS A 22 15.50 3.10 11.81
CA CYS A 22 14.55 2.83 12.88
C CYS A 22 15.37 2.58 14.14
N ASN A 23 15.98 3.63 14.72
CA ASN A 23 16.64 3.55 16.02
C ASN A 23 15.60 3.53 17.14
N SER A 24 14.68 2.56 17.08
CA SER A 24 13.79 2.19 18.19
C SER A 24 13.39 0.72 18.14
N SER A 25 14.14 -0.13 17.42
CA SER A 25 14.06 -1.58 17.64
C SER A 25 15.04 -1.92 18.75
N PRO A 26 14.63 -2.60 19.84
CA PRO A 26 15.58 -3.15 20.78
C PRO A 26 16.53 -4.06 20.00
N LEU A 27 17.81 -4.01 20.34
CA LEU A 27 18.85 -4.88 19.80
C LEU A 27 18.47 -6.32 20.13
N LEU A 28 17.69 -6.97 19.27
CA LEU A 28 17.33 -8.36 19.45
C LEU A 28 18.49 -9.24 18.92
N PRO A 29 18.98 -10.18 19.73
CA PRO A 29 20.05 -11.11 19.37
C PRO A 29 19.79 -11.78 18.01
N LEU A 30 20.79 -11.74 17.14
CA LEU A 30 20.73 -12.11 15.72
C LEU A 30 20.62 -13.61 15.43
N ASP A 31 19.95 -14.40 16.27
CA ASP A 31 19.88 -15.86 16.15
C ASP A 31 18.45 -16.43 16.09
N TYR A 32 17.44 -15.61 15.75
CA TYR A 32 16.06 -16.07 15.61
C TYR A 32 15.55 -16.03 14.16
N PRO A 33 15.43 -17.18 13.45
CA PRO A 33 14.91 -17.21 12.07
C PRO A 33 13.44 -16.72 11.97
N LEU A 34 12.72 -16.65 13.10
CA LEU A 34 11.37 -16.09 13.18
C LEU A 34 11.31 -14.58 12.90
N ASP A 35 12.38 -13.81 13.12
CA ASP A 35 12.34 -12.34 12.96
C ASP A 35 12.32 -11.92 11.47
N SER A 36 13.13 -12.59 10.64
CA SER A 36 13.17 -12.30 9.19
C SER A 36 11.83 -12.56 8.49
N ALA A 37 11.14 -13.65 8.84
CA ALA A 37 9.84 -13.98 8.27
C ALA A 37 8.76 -12.99 8.70
N GLN A 38 8.79 -12.54 9.96
CA GLN A 38 7.88 -11.51 10.47
C GLN A 38 8.11 -10.18 9.79
N PHE A 39 9.37 -9.77 9.62
CA PHE A 39 9.72 -8.56 8.88
C PHE A 39 9.20 -8.58 7.44
N VAL A 40 9.41 -9.70 6.72
CA VAL A 40 8.91 -9.86 5.34
C VAL A 40 7.37 -9.81 5.31
N ASN A 41 6.69 -10.47 6.25
CA ASN A 41 5.23 -10.43 6.34
C ASN A 41 4.71 -9.03 6.63
N HIS A 42 5.37 -8.27 7.51
CA HIS A 42 5.04 -6.88 7.82
C HIS A 42 5.25 -5.96 6.60
N ALA A 43 6.34 -6.15 5.85
CA ALA A 43 6.57 -5.40 4.60
C ALA A 43 5.47 -5.70 3.56
N LYS A 44 5.09 -6.98 3.42
CA LYS A 44 3.99 -7.41 2.55
C LYS A 44 2.64 -6.84 2.99
N SER A 45 2.33 -6.84 4.28
CA SER A 45 1.06 -6.31 4.80
C SER A 45 0.95 -4.80 4.55
N LEU A 46 2.03 -4.03 4.75
CA LEU A 46 2.06 -2.60 4.44
C LEU A 46 1.89 -2.32 2.94
N SER A 47 2.50 -3.13 2.08
CA SER A 47 2.34 -3.01 0.63
C SER A 47 0.89 -3.29 0.20
N LEU A 48 0.28 -4.31 0.80
CA LEU A 48 -1.08 -4.73 0.55
C LEU A 48 -2.10 -3.69 1.04
N TYR A 49 -1.90 -3.12 2.24
CA TYR A 49 -2.68 -2.00 2.78
C TYR A 49 -2.67 -0.77 1.84
N ARG A 50 -1.48 -0.38 1.35
CA ARG A 50 -1.35 0.73 0.39
C ARG A 50 -2.07 0.44 -0.92
N SER A 51 -2.08 -0.82 -1.36
CA SER A 51 -2.77 -1.23 -2.57
C SER A 51 -4.30 -1.15 -2.40
N PHE A 52 -4.83 -1.53 -1.24
CA PHE A 52 -6.24 -1.33 -0.91
C PHE A 52 -6.65 0.15 -0.96
N ILE A 53 -5.88 1.04 -0.32
CA ILE A 53 -6.18 2.48 -0.35
C ILE A 53 -6.25 3.00 -1.80
N ARG A 54 -5.33 2.55 -2.67
CA ARG A 54 -5.35 2.94 -4.08
C ARG A 54 -6.55 2.38 -4.83
N ALA A 55 -6.91 1.11 -4.58
CA ALA A 55 -8.07 0.47 -5.20
C ALA A 55 -9.39 1.17 -4.84
N THR A 56 -9.53 1.63 -3.59
CA THR A 56 -10.74 2.37 -3.14
C THR A 56 -10.94 3.71 -3.85
N ARG A 57 -9.93 4.25 -4.54
CA ARG A 57 -10.06 5.49 -5.30
C ARG A 57 -10.98 5.34 -6.51
N ASN A 58 -11.10 4.13 -7.05
CA ASN A 58 -11.94 3.84 -8.20
C ASN A 58 -13.40 3.57 -7.81
N LEU A 59 -13.76 3.63 -6.53
CA LEU A 59 -15.17 3.57 -6.12
C LEU A 59 -15.83 4.90 -6.47
N GLY A 60 -16.89 4.84 -7.29
CA GLY A 60 -17.61 6.01 -7.79
C GLY A 60 -18.39 6.82 -6.74
N ASN A 61 -18.50 6.35 -5.49
CA ASN A 61 -19.19 7.08 -4.42
C ASN A 61 -18.21 7.41 -3.27
N LEU A 62 -18.22 8.67 -2.79
CA LEU A 62 -17.38 9.10 -1.66
C LEU A 62 -17.77 8.41 -0.36
N GLU A 63 -19.06 8.34 -0.03
CA GLU A 63 -19.52 7.76 1.24
C GLU A 63 -19.08 6.30 1.35
N ALA A 64 -19.36 5.51 0.30
CA ALA A 64 -18.92 4.12 0.20
C ALA A 64 -17.40 3.99 0.31
N ARG A 65 -16.63 4.94 -0.24
CA ARG A 65 -15.17 4.95 -0.12
C ARG A 65 -14.73 5.19 1.33
N TRP A 66 -15.33 6.13 2.05
CA TRP A 66 -14.98 6.41 3.45
C TRP A 66 -15.30 5.20 4.34
N ASP A 67 -16.45 4.58 4.15
CA ASP A 67 -16.84 3.37 4.86
C ASP A 67 -15.87 2.21 4.57
N THR A 68 -15.52 2.01 3.30
CA THR A 68 -14.58 0.98 2.89
C THR A 68 -13.18 1.23 3.50
N LEU A 69 -12.72 2.48 3.54
CA LEU A 69 -11.45 2.85 4.17
C LEU A 69 -11.45 2.58 5.68
N LYS A 70 -12.56 2.92 6.37
CA LYS A 70 -12.74 2.64 7.80
C LYS A 70 -12.74 1.14 8.07
N TRP A 71 -13.44 0.37 7.24
CA TRP A 71 -13.47 -1.09 7.31
C TRP A 71 -12.07 -1.69 7.12
N ILE A 72 -11.35 -1.31 6.05
CA ILE A 72 -9.97 -1.77 5.79
C ILE A 72 -9.09 -1.49 7.00
N ARG A 73 -9.12 -0.25 7.53
CA ARG A 73 -8.29 0.12 8.67
C ARG A 73 -8.57 -0.75 9.89
N THR A 74 -9.84 -0.94 10.23
CA THR A 74 -10.28 -1.79 11.35
C THR A 74 -9.82 -3.23 11.15
N ASP A 75 -9.83 -3.72 9.92
CA ASP A 75 -9.40 -5.09 9.60
C ASP A 75 -7.90 -5.30 9.84
N PHE A 76 -7.06 -4.37 9.40
CA PHE A 76 -5.62 -4.43 9.67
C PHE A 76 -5.28 -4.24 11.15
N GLU A 77 -6.04 -3.41 11.88
CA GLU A 77 -5.86 -3.21 13.32
C GLU A 77 -6.17 -4.49 14.11
N ARG A 78 -7.16 -5.29 13.70
CA ARG A 78 -7.51 -6.58 14.32
C ARG A 78 -6.37 -7.60 14.30
N TYR A 79 -5.54 -7.60 13.25
CA TYR A 79 -4.45 -8.58 13.08
C TYR A 79 -3.06 -8.03 13.40
N LYS A 80 -2.96 -6.84 13.99
CA LYS A 80 -1.67 -6.17 14.28
C LYS A 80 -0.76 -6.96 15.25
N GLY A 81 -1.35 -7.71 16.17
CA GLY A 81 -0.64 -8.50 17.19
C GLY A 81 -0.32 -9.95 16.79
N LEU A 82 -0.52 -10.32 15.52
CA LEU A 82 -0.34 -11.70 15.09
C LEU A 82 1.15 -12.06 14.93
N VAL A 83 1.63 -12.98 15.78
CA VAL A 83 3.03 -13.45 15.78
C VAL A 83 3.23 -14.64 14.82
N ASP A 84 2.16 -15.39 14.53
CA ASP A 84 2.22 -16.62 13.73
C ASP A 84 2.44 -16.35 12.23
N SER A 85 3.61 -16.79 11.73
CA SER A 85 4.02 -16.56 10.33
C SER A 85 3.11 -17.25 9.30
N GLU A 86 2.62 -18.46 9.57
CA GLU A 86 1.73 -19.19 8.65
C GLU A 86 0.36 -18.53 8.53
N LYS A 87 -0.24 -18.15 9.67
CA LYS A 87 -1.51 -17.42 9.69
C LYS A 87 -1.38 -16.08 8.95
N ALA A 88 -0.27 -15.37 9.14
CA ALA A 88 0.01 -14.14 8.41
C ALA A 88 0.05 -14.36 6.89
N LYS A 89 0.68 -15.43 6.40
CA LYS A 89 0.70 -15.77 4.96
C LYS A 89 -0.70 -16.06 4.43
N SER A 90 -1.50 -16.83 5.16
CA SER A 90 -2.89 -17.13 4.79
C SER A 90 -3.75 -15.88 4.71
N LEU A 91 -3.62 -14.97 5.69
CA LEU A 91 -4.31 -13.67 5.68
C LEU A 91 -3.85 -12.76 4.54
N LEU A 92 -2.55 -12.74 4.23
CA LEU A 92 -2.02 -12.00 3.08
C LEU A 92 -2.58 -12.54 1.76
N SER A 93 -2.70 -13.86 1.62
CA SER A 93 -3.33 -14.50 0.45
C SER A 93 -4.81 -14.13 0.34
N LEU A 94 -5.54 -14.20 1.45
CA LEU A 94 -6.94 -13.79 1.52
C LEU A 94 -7.13 -12.32 1.13
N GLY A 95 -6.32 -11.42 1.71
CA GLY A 95 -6.34 -10.00 1.41
C GLY A 95 -5.99 -9.70 -0.05
N ALA A 96 -5.05 -10.44 -0.65
CA ALA A 96 -4.73 -10.31 -2.06
C ALA A 96 -5.90 -10.71 -2.97
N ARG A 97 -6.66 -11.76 -2.60
CA ARG A 97 -7.89 -12.16 -3.30
C ARG A 97 -8.97 -11.10 -3.18
N GLN A 98 -9.21 -10.58 -1.98
CA GLN A 98 -10.16 -9.50 -1.73
C GLN A 98 -9.81 -8.24 -2.53
N LEU A 99 -8.52 -7.89 -2.60
CA LEU A 99 -8.05 -6.76 -3.38
C LEU A 99 -8.34 -6.93 -4.88
N LYS A 100 -8.16 -8.13 -5.44
CA LYS A 100 -8.52 -8.42 -6.83
C LYS A 100 -10.01 -8.25 -7.07
N GLN A 101 -10.84 -8.73 -6.15
CA GLN A 101 -12.29 -8.57 -6.21
C GLN A 101 -12.68 -7.09 -6.17
N LEU A 102 -12.09 -6.31 -5.25
CA LEU A 102 -12.35 -4.87 -5.11
C LEU A 102 -11.98 -4.12 -6.40
N ASN A 103 -10.82 -4.41 -6.98
CA ASN A 103 -10.41 -3.82 -8.26
C ASN A 103 -11.36 -4.18 -9.41
N SER A 104 -11.82 -5.43 -9.47
CA SER A 104 -12.81 -5.87 -10.47
C SER A 104 -14.12 -5.09 -10.31
N THR A 105 -14.63 -4.96 -9.09
CA THR A 105 -15.86 -4.19 -8.84
C THR A 105 -15.70 -2.71 -9.19
N GLY A 106 -14.56 -2.09 -8.85
CA GLY A 106 -14.29 -0.70 -9.20
C GLY A 106 -14.16 -0.46 -10.71
N SER A 107 -13.75 -1.48 -11.48
CA SER A 107 -13.71 -1.40 -12.95
C SER A 107 -15.09 -1.49 -13.59
N LEU A 108 -16.03 -2.21 -12.97
CA LEU A 108 -17.39 -2.39 -13.48
C LEU A 108 -18.32 -1.20 -13.18
N ILE A 109 -18.02 -0.46 -12.11
CA ILE A 109 -18.85 0.67 -11.62
C ILE A 109 -18.77 1.90 -12.54
N GLY A 110 -17.89 1.90 -13.54
CA GLY A 110 -17.79 3.01 -14.48
C GLY A 110 -16.74 4.02 -14.04
N THR A 111 -15.80 4.27 -14.95
CA THR A 111 -14.71 5.24 -14.79
C THR A 111 -15.13 6.58 -15.38
N ASP A 112 -16.27 7.12 -14.97
CA ASP A 112 -16.75 8.44 -15.36
C ASP A 112 -15.95 9.52 -14.63
N GLY A 113 -14.64 9.60 -14.98
CA GLY A 113 -13.70 10.74 -15.02
C GLY A 113 -13.45 11.58 -13.77
N SER A 114 -14.44 11.72 -12.90
CA SER A 114 -14.42 12.49 -11.68
C SER A 114 -13.68 11.69 -10.61
N LYS A 115 -12.35 11.79 -10.64
CA LYS A 115 -11.49 11.36 -9.53
C LYS A 115 -12.00 12.10 -8.28
N PHE A 116 -12.84 11.48 -7.47
CA PHE A 116 -13.33 12.05 -6.22
C PHE A 116 -12.17 12.21 -5.24
N ARG A 117 -11.46 13.33 -5.36
CA ARG A 117 -10.35 13.73 -4.50
C ARG A 117 -10.94 14.57 -3.38
N GLY A 118 -11.55 13.90 -2.40
CA GLY A 118 -11.80 14.35 -1.04
C GLY A 118 -11.83 15.86 -0.81
N THR A 119 -12.83 16.55 -1.35
CA THR A 119 -13.32 17.79 -0.75
C THR A 119 -14.35 17.38 0.29
N LYS A 120 -13.95 17.30 1.57
CA LYS A 120 -14.94 17.39 2.65
C LYS A 120 -15.54 18.78 2.52
N ARG A 121 -16.81 18.89 2.11
CA ARG A 121 -17.53 20.15 2.31
C ARG A 121 -17.66 20.32 3.83
N ALA A 122 -17.09 21.42 4.32
CA ALA A 122 -17.25 21.88 5.69
C ALA A 122 -18.69 22.35 5.91
#